data_AF-A0A7S1YAR0-F1
#
_entry.id   AF-A0A7S1YAR0-F1
#
_cell.length_a   1.000
_cell.length_b   1.000
_cell.length_c   1.000
_cell.angle_alpha   90.00
_cell.angle_beta   90.00
_cell.angle_gamma   90.00
#
_symmetry.space_group_name_H-M   'P 1'
#
loop_
_entity.id
_entity.type
_entity.pdbx_description
1 polymer ?
#
loop_
_entity_poly.entity_id
_entity_poly.type
_entity_poly.pdbx_seq_one_letter_code
_entity_poly.pdbx_strand_id
1 'polypeptide(L)'
;RLLAQQTGNGLSMPNVVTYTTVIHAYAVRGLAHEAESVLKEMLAGQPTKDGERKARVVPNRRSFTATMNAWVKSLETDSPERCLKLIGVMEKLAEQQKRRDLRPNIVS
;
A
#
# COMPACT_ATOMS: atom_id res chain seq x y z
N ARG A 1 1.96 0.25 12.91
CA ARG A 1 1.32 1.04 14.00
C ARG A 1 1.13 2.51 13.64
N LEU A 2 1.65 3.02 12.50
CA LEU A 2 1.64 4.44 12.17
C LEU A 2 0.22 5.01 11.97
N LEU A 3 -0.64 4.29 11.24
CA LEU A 3 -2.03 4.72 11.05
C LEU A 3 -2.89 4.53 12.30
N ALA A 4 -2.61 3.50 13.11
CA ALA A 4 -3.31 3.25 14.37
C ALA A 4 -3.10 4.37 15.41
N GLN A 5 -1.93 5.01 15.40
CA GLN A 5 -1.61 6.15 16.26
C GLN A 5 -2.32 7.44 15.79
N GLN A 6 -2.45 7.63 14.48
CA GLN A 6 -3.16 8.78 13.88
C GLN A 6 -4.69 8.67 14.02
N THR A 7 -5.24 7.46 14.15
CA THR A 7 -6.68 7.22 14.37
C THR A 7 -7.14 7.35 15.83
N GLY A 8 -6.24 7.68 16.75
CA GLY A 8 -6.53 7.83 18.19
C GLY A 8 -7.49 8.97 18.56
N ASN A 9 -7.89 9.83 17.61
CA ASN A 9 -8.69 11.04 17.84
C ASN A 9 -10.15 10.96 17.35
N GLY A 10 -10.79 9.78 17.36
CA GLY A 10 -12.22 9.66 17.02
C GLY A 10 -12.54 9.75 15.52
N LEU A 11 -11.52 9.67 14.66
CA LEU A 11 -11.69 9.62 13.21
C LEU A 11 -12.03 8.20 12.77
N SER A 12 -13.08 8.11 11.95
CA SER A 12 -13.61 6.88 11.36
C SER A 12 -12.51 5.98 10.81
N MET A 13 -12.71 4.68 11.00
CA MET A 13 -11.76 3.62 10.68
C MET A 13 -11.14 3.79 9.28
N PRO A 14 -9.80 3.67 9.15
CA PRO A 14 -9.09 3.98 7.92
C PRO A 14 -9.54 3.04 6.80
N ASN A 15 -9.94 3.62 5.67
CA ASN A 15 -10.42 2.92 4.49
C ASN A 15 -9.36 2.95 3.38
N VAL A 16 -9.67 2.37 2.21
CA VAL A 16 -8.76 2.35 1.05
C VAL A 16 -8.23 3.75 0.70
N VAL A 17 -9.06 4.78 0.82
CA VAL A 17 -8.69 6.17 0.53
C VAL A 17 -7.67 6.67 1.55
N THR A 18 -7.91 6.47 2.85
CA THR A 18 -6.97 6.87 3.91
C THR A 18 -5.57 6.27 3.70
N TYR A 19 -5.50 4.96 3.47
CA TYR A 19 -4.24 4.28 3.20
C TYR A 19 -3.56 4.81 1.93
N THR A 20 -4.32 4.97 0.85
CA THR A 20 -3.78 5.43 -0.44
C THR A 20 -3.25 6.85 -0.36
N THR A 21 -3.92 7.74 0.37
CA THR A 21 -3.47 9.12 0.60
C THR A 21 -2.15 9.17 1.34
N VAL A 22 -2.00 8.36 2.40
CA VAL A 22 -0.76 8.31 3.18
C VAL A 22 0.39 7.71 2.36
N ILE A 23 0.16 6.63 1.63
CA ILE A 23 1.15 6.06 0.69
C ILE A 23 1.57 7.11 -0.34
N HIS A 24 0.62 7.87 -0.89
CA HIS A 24 0.92 8.92 -1.86
C HIS A 24 1.77 10.04 -1.25
N ALA A 25 1.47 10.48 -0.03
CA ALA A 25 2.26 11.50 0.67
C ALA A 25 3.72 11.05 0.87
N TYR A 26 3.94 9.79 1.25
CA TYR A 26 5.29 9.21 1.33
C TYR A 26 5.96 9.12 -0.04
N ALA A 27 5.21 8.72 -1.07
CA ALA A 27 5.71 8.61 -2.44
C ALA A 27 6.18 9.95 -3.03
N VAL A 28 5.45 11.03 -2.76
CA VAL A 28 5.86 12.37 -3.21
C VAL A 28 7.23 12.74 -2.64
N ARG A 29 7.53 12.30 -1.41
CA ARG A 29 8.78 12.57 -0.69
C ARG A 29 9.89 11.54 -0.95
N GLY A 30 9.66 10.51 -1.77
CA GLY A 30 10.63 9.42 -1.99
C GLY A 30 10.85 8.52 -0.77
N LEU A 31 9.93 8.54 0.20
CA LEU A 31 10.00 7.75 1.43
C LEU A 31 9.46 6.33 1.16
N ALA A 32 10.27 5.53 0.46
CA ALA A 32 9.86 4.25 -0.11
C ALA A 32 9.58 3.17 0.94
N HIS A 33 10.39 3.11 2.00
CA HIS A 33 10.23 2.16 3.10
C HIS A 33 8.92 2.41 3.86
N GLU A 34 8.60 3.67 4.12
CA GLU A 34 7.37 4.10 4.79
C GLU A 34 6.15 3.79 3.92
N ALA A 35 6.23 4.09 2.61
CA ALA A 35 5.17 3.76 1.65
C ALA A 35 4.91 2.23 1.60
N GLU A 36 5.98 1.42 1.52
CA GLU A 36 5.86 -0.05 1.51
C GLU A 36 5.31 -0.59 2.83
N SER A 37 5.73 -0.01 3.96
CA SER A 37 5.23 -0.39 5.29
C SER A 37 3.73 -0.18 5.41
N VAL A 38 3.22 0.97 4.95
CA VAL A 38 1.77 1.27 4.96
C VAL A 38 0.99 0.34 4.03
N LEU A 39 1.54 0.02 2.85
CA LEU A 39 0.94 -0.95 1.94
C LEU A 39 0.88 -2.36 2.56
N LYS A 40 1.92 -2.78 3.29
CA LYS A 40 1.93 -4.04 4.05
C LYS A 40 0.91 -4.04 5.17
N GLU A 41 0.75 -2.93 5.90
CA GLU A 41 -0.30 -2.80 6.91
C GLU A 41 -1.70 -2.96 6.31
N MET A 42 -1.93 -2.38 5.12
CA MET A 42 -3.16 -2.55 4.36
C MET A 42 -3.42 -4.02 3.98
N LEU A 43 -2.38 -4.73 3.53
CA LEU A 43 -2.44 -6.15 3.16
C LEU A 43 -2.56 -7.11 4.36
N ALA A 44 -1.96 -6.79 5.50
CA ALA A 44 -2.00 -7.66 6.68
C ALA A 44 -3.38 -7.66 7.36
N GLY A 45 -4.11 -6.55 7.22
CA GLY A 45 -5.31 -6.25 7.99
C GLY A 45 -4.95 -5.78 9.40
N GLN A 46 -5.81 -4.98 10.02
CA GLN A 46 -5.59 -4.53 11.39
C GLN A 46 -6.08 -5.59 12.39
N PRO A 47 -5.25 -6.01 13.36
CA PRO A 47 -5.77 -6.70 14.53
C PRO A 47 -6.58 -5.70 15.36
N THR A 48 -7.87 -5.97 15.54
CA THR A 48 -8.68 -5.22 16.52
C THR A 48 -8.33 -5.73 17.92
N LYS A 49 -8.55 -4.88 18.93
CA LYS A 49 -8.36 -5.26 20.33
C LYS A 49 -9.31 -6.38 20.77
N ASP A 50 -10.36 -6.65 19.98
CA ASP A 50 -11.42 -7.62 20.28
C ASP A 50 -11.24 -8.98 19.58
N GLY A 51 -10.09 -9.24 18.95
CA GLY A 51 -9.80 -10.54 18.30
C GLY A 51 -10.53 -10.76 16.97
N GLU A 52 -11.50 -9.91 16.60
CA GLU A 52 -12.09 -9.89 15.26
C GLU A 52 -11.08 -9.31 14.26
N ARG A 53 -10.47 -10.19 13.46
CA ARG A 53 -9.63 -9.77 12.33
C ARG A 53 -10.46 -8.90 11.40
N LYS A 54 -10.25 -7.58 11.43
CA LYS A 54 -11.07 -6.65 10.64
C LYS A 54 -10.89 -6.92 9.16
N ALA A 55 -11.96 -6.67 8.40
CA ALA A 55 -11.99 -6.79 6.94
C ALA A 55 -10.69 -6.29 6.32
N ARG A 56 -9.99 -7.20 5.63
CA ARG A 56 -8.74 -6.94 4.94
C ARG A 56 -8.99 -5.79 3.96
N VAL A 57 -8.43 -4.61 4.22
CA VAL A 57 -8.59 -3.47 3.33
C VAL A 57 -7.81 -3.80 2.06
N VAL A 58 -8.52 -4.00 0.96
CA VAL A 58 -7.89 -4.46 -0.27
C VAL A 58 -7.19 -3.29 -0.96
N PRO A 59 -5.85 -3.31 -1.11
CA PRO A 59 -5.16 -2.28 -1.88
C PRO A 59 -5.62 -2.27 -3.33
N ASN A 60 -5.69 -1.07 -3.89
CA ASN A 60 -6.06 -0.86 -5.27
C ASN A 60 -4.82 -0.51 -6.12
N ARG A 61 -5.01 -0.37 -7.44
CA ARG A 61 -3.92 -0.02 -8.37
C ARG A 61 -3.15 1.23 -7.93
N ARG A 62 -3.85 2.24 -7.40
CA ARG A 62 -3.24 3.51 -6.99
C ARG A 62 -2.27 3.34 -5.82
N SER A 63 -2.58 2.48 -4.85
CA SER A 63 -1.72 2.20 -3.70
C SER A 63 -0.39 1.56 -4.13
N PHE A 64 -0.42 0.61 -5.07
CA PHE A 64 0.79 -0.01 -5.63
C PHE A 64 1.61 0.96 -6.48
N THR A 65 0.97 1.69 -7.40
CA THR A 65 1.66 2.69 -8.23
C THR A 65 2.33 3.76 -7.38
N ALA A 66 1.66 4.25 -6.34
CA ALA A 66 2.26 5.22 -5.44
C ALA A 66 3.50 4.65 -4.73
N THR A 67 3.45 3.40 -4.27
CA THR A 67 4.61 2.75 -3.62
C THR A 67 5.78 2.57 -4.58
N MET A 68 5.52 2.14 -5.83
CA MET A 68 6.57 2.03 -6.85
C MET A 68 7.18 3.40 -7.20
N ASN A 69 6.35 4.44 -7.31
CA ASN A 69 6.86 5.81 -7.51
C ASN A 69 7.72 6.29 -6.33
N ALA A 70 7.42 5.84 -5.11
CA ALA A 70 8.26 6.12 -3.95
C ALA A 70 9.64 5.49 -4.10
N TRP A 71 9.71 4.22 -4.51
CA TRP A 71 10.95 3.49 -4.78
C TRP A 71 11.76 4.10 -5.93
N VAL A 72 11.11 4.47 -7.04
CA VAL A 72 11.81 5.11 -8.17
C VAL A 72 12.43 6.44 -7.73
N LYS A 73 11.75 7.19 -6.85
CA LYS A 73 12.23 8.46 -6.32
C LYS A 73 13.24 8.35 -5.19
N SER A 74 13.31 7.23 -4.46
CA SER A 74 14.29 7.06 -3.39
C SER A 74 15.72 6.89 -3.91
N LEU A 75 15.87 6.57 -5.21
CA LEU A 75 17.15 6.35 -5.88
C LEU A 75 18.01 5.26 -5.21
N GLU A 76 17.37 4.37 -4.45
CA GLU A 76 18.03 3.22 -3.83
C GLU A 76 18.37 2.16 -4.87
N THR A 77 19.50 1.46 -4.66
CA THR A 77 19.98 0.43 -5.59
C THR A 77 19.08 -0.80 -5.66
N ASP A 78 18.31 -1.08 -4.61
CA ASP A 78 17.34 -2.18 -4.57
C ASP A 78 15.95 -1.80 -5.13
N SER A 79 15.76 -0.54 -5.52
CA SER A 79 14.49 -0.02 -6.05
C SER A 79 13.89 -0.86 -7.19
N PRO A 80 14.66 -1.34 -8.19
CA PRO A 80 14.12 -2.19 -9.25
C PRO A 80 13.60 -3.54 -8.73
N GLU A 81 14.37 -4.20 -7.86
CA GLU A 81 13.98 -5.49 -7.27
C GLU A 81 12.73 -5.35 -6.40
N ARG A 82 12.64 -4.25 -5.65
CA ARG A 82 11.48 -3.90 -4.83
C ARG A 82 10.24 -3.66 -5.68
N CYS A 83 10.37 -2.91 -6.78
CA CYS A 83 9.28 -2.67 -7.72
C CYS A 83 8.79 -3.99 -8.35
N LEU A 84 9.71 -4.87 -8.78
CA LEU A 84 9.35 -6.19 -9.33
C LEU A 84 8.60 -7.05 -8.31
N LYS A 85 9.04 -7.05 -7.05
CA LYS A 85 8.35 -7.75 -5.96
C LYS A 85 6.94 -7.22 -5.74
N LEU A 86 6.76 -5.89 -5.78
CA LEU A 86 5.44 -5.25 -5.65
C LEU A 86 4.53 -5.60 -6.83
N ILE A 87 5.04 -5.65 -8.05
CA ILE A 87 4.31 -6.09 -9.25
C ILE A 87 3.82 -7.53 -9.07
N GLY A 88 4.69 -8.45 -8.66
CA GLY A 88 4.30 -9.85 -8.44
C GLY A 88 3.23 -10.03 -7.35
N VAL A 89 3.24 -9.18 -6.31
CA VAL A 89 2.15 -9.16 -5.32
C VAL A 89 0.86 -8.63 -5.94
N MET A 90 0.93 -7.58 -6.74
CA MET A 90 -0.24 -6.99 -7.40
C MET A 90 -0.88 -7.93 -8.41
N GLU A 91 -0.10 -8.67 -9.20
CA GLU A 91 -0.60 -9.68 -10.15
C GLU A 91 -1.32 -10.83 -9.44
N LYS A 92 -0.74 -11.35 -8.35
CA LYS A 92 -1.40 -12.36 -7.52
C LYS A 92 -2.73 -11.87 -6.96
N LEU A 93 -2.80 -10.60 -6.55
CA LEU A 93 -4.03 -9.99 -6.06
C LEU A 93 -5.06 -9.75 -7.18
N ALA A 94 -4.60 -9.40 -8.38
CA ALA A 94 -5.46 -9.22 -9.56
C ALA A 94 -6.15 -10.53 -9.96
N GLU A 95 -5.38 -11.62 -9.98
CA GLU A 95 -5.87 -12.97 -10.27
C GLU A 95 -6.90 -13.43 -9.22
N GLN A 96 -6.58 -13.25 -7.93
CA GLN A 96 -7.47 -13.62 -6.82
C GLN A 96 -8.80 -12.85 -6.82
N GLN A 97 -8.79 -11.60 -7.27
CA GLN A 97 -9.98 -10.75 -7.26
C GLN A 97 -10.79 -10.81 -8.57
N LYS A 98 -10.35 -11.58 -9.58
CA LYS A 98 -10.88 -11.54 -10.96
C LYS A 98 -11.01 -10.09 -11.49
N ARG A 99 -10.17 -9.17 -11.01
CA ARG A 99 -10.25 -7.74 -11.30
C ARG A 99 -9.19 -7.34 -12.32
N ARG A 100 -9.65 -7.13 -13.56
CA ARG A 100 -8.81 -6.74 -14.72
C ARG A 100 -8.14 -5.36 -14.55
N ASP A 101 -8.63 -4.55 -13.63
CA ASP A 101 -8.25 -3.17 -13.32
C ASP A 101 -7.01 -3.01 -12.41
N LEU A 102 -6.45 -4.12 -11.93
CA LEU A 102 -5.24 -4.16 -11.07
C LEU A 102 -3.92 -4.35 -11.84
N ARG A 103 -3.92 -4.35 -13.18
CA ARG A 103 -2.67 -4.49 -13.95
C ARG A 103 -1.71 -3.31 -13.71
N PRO A 104 -0.39 -3.54 -13.55
CA PRO A 104 0.58 -2.45 -13.46
C PRO A 104 0.61 -1.69 -14.78
N ASN A 105 0.66 -0.35 -14.71
CA ASN A 105 1.08 0.42 -15.87
C ASN A 105 2.60 0.50 -15.84
N ILE A 106 3.23 -0.03 -16.87
CA ILE A 106 4.65 0.18 -17.12
C ILE A 106 4.71 1.59 -17.71
N VAL A 107 5.08 2.58 -16.90
CA VAL A 107 5.39 3.90 -17.44
C VAL A 107 6.75 3.76 -18.12
N SER A 108 6.75 3.95 -19.44
CA SER A 108 7.91 3.90 -20.33
C SER A 108 8.96 4.96 -20.02
#